data_AF-A0A9W6CXU8-F1
#
_entry.id   AF-A0A9W6CXU8-F1
#
_cell.length_a   1.000
_cell.length_b   1.000
_cell.length_c   1.000
_cell.angle_alpha   90.00
_cell.angle_beta   90.00
_cell.angle_gamma   90.00
#
_symmetry.space_group_name_H-M   'P 1'
#
loop_
_entity.id
_entity.type
_entity.pdbx_description
1 polymer ?
#
loop_
_entity_poly.entity_id
_entity_poly.type
_entity_poly.pdbx_seq_one_letter_code
_entity_poly.pdbx_strand_id
1 'polypeptide(L)'
;MDGETARIRAADQQLLDAMWDFAAPEVSEERFRDASDDDSFDAHHRAVMATQLARALGLQSKFEEADAVLDALEQTGAEPAAGAHSAPASETAPGDEPAAEPAEPAVSAAPEGEPDDAAARERDAGEVRARIELERGRILVTRGAPADGVAHFTRAVREAATADVPFVVLDALHMLALADRGHEREWAEEGLALIDRSTDRRLKRWGVALHNNLGWTLHESGDAAGALEQFEAALSFANEHGSAEQRHVARWAVGRCLRTLGRDDEALAIQRELAEQRPDDQFVQDEIAALTGTEPQAGE
;
A
#
# COMPACT_ATOMS: atom_id res chain seq x y z
N MET A 1 17.66 10.06 5.38
CA MET A 1 16.66 11.14 5.30
C MET A 1 16.96 12.21 6.34
N ASP A 2 16.86 13.49 5.97
CA ASP A 2 16.79 14.56 6.97
C ASP A 2 15.43 14.50 7.72
N GLY A 3 15.37 15.15 8.88
CA GLY A 3 14.17 15.12 9.73
C GLY A 3 13.00 15.98 9.24
N GLU A 4 13.14 16.72 8.14
CA GLU A 4 12.10 17.58 7.58
C GLU A 4 11.32 16.86 6.49
N THR A 5 12.02 16.22 5.56
CA THR A 5 11.47 15.32 4.54
C THR A 5 10.67 14.19 5.18
N ALA A 6 11.19 13.59 6.26
CA ALA A 6 10.47 12.55 7.00
C ALA A 6 9.19 13.05 7.68
N ARG A 7 9.15 14.33 8.09
CA ARG A 7 7.95 14.94 8.68
C ARG A 7 6.89 15.27 7.62
N ILE A 8 7.31 15.75 6.45
CA ILE A 8 6.41 16.04 5.32
C ILE A 8 5.72 14.74 4.88
N ARG A 9 6.49 13.68 4.56
CA ARG A 9 5.92 12.38 4.17
C ARG A 9 4.99 11.77 5.22
N ALA A 10 5.27 11.99 6.50
CA ALA A 10 4.38 11.56 7.59
C ALA A 10 3.06 12.34 7.60
N ALA A 11 3.09 13.63 7.29
CA ALA A 11 1.88 14.46 7.17
C ALA A 11 1.06 14.05 5.94
N ASP A 12 1.71 13.80 4.80
CA ASP A 12 1.05 13.34 3.57
C ASP A 12 0.34 12.02 3.81
N GLN A 13 1.00 11.10 4.52
CA GLN A 13 0.40 9.81 4.86
C GLN A 13 -0.74 9.92 5.88
N GLN A 14 -0.72 10.89 6.80
CA GLN A 14 -1.86 11.16 7.69
C GLN A 14 -3.06 11.74 6.93
N LEU A 15 -2.80 12.58 5.92
CA LEU A 15 -3.82 13.08 5.02
C LEU A 15 -4.49 11.92 4.26
N LEU A 16 -3.70 11.00 3.68
CA LEU A 16 -4.22 9.81 3.01
C LEU A 16 -5.12 8.98 3.93
N ASP A 17 -4.69 8.72 5.17
CA ASP A 17 -5.47 7.94 6.13
C ASP A 17 -6.80 8.60 6.48
N ALA A 18 -6.82 9.93 6.61
CA ALA A 18 -8.02 10.68 6.96
C ALA A 18 -9.07 10.69 5.83
N MET A 19 -8.62 10.52 4.58
CA MET A 19 -9.51 10.48 3.42
C MET A 19 -10.18 9.12 3.25
N TRP A 20 -9.55 8.04 3.71
CA TRP A 20 -10.06 6.68 3.59
C TRP A 20 -11.24 6.38 4.52
N ASP A 21 -12.28 5.84 3.92
CA ASP A 21 -13.33 5.04 4.56
C ASP A 21 -13.45 3.71 3.79
N PHE A 22 -12.87 2.65 4.36
CA PHE A 22 -12.88 1.32 3.74
C PHE A 22 -14.27 0.66 3.74
N ALA A 23 -15.21 1.13 4.58
CA ALA A 23 -16.58 0.64 4.60
C ALA A 23 -17.46 1.36 3.55
N ALA A 24 -17.05 2.54 3.10
CA ALA A 24 -17.70 3.32 2.06
C ALA A 24 -16.67 3.76 0.99
N PRO A 25 -16.18 2.82 0.16
CA PRO A 25 -15.14 3.11 -0.83
C PRO A 25 -15.56 4.18 -1.86
N GLU A 26 -16.86 4.34 -2.13
CA GLU A 26 -17.41 5.40 -2.98
C GLU A 26 -17.22 6.81 -2.41
N VAL A 27 -17.27 6.96 -1.07
CA VAL A 27 -16.98 8.24 -0.40
C VAL A 27 -15.50 8.54 -0.47
N SER A 28 -14.66 7.51 -0.31
CA SER A 28 -13.20 7.64 -0.48
C SER A 28 -12.86 8.03 -1.92
N GLU A 29 -13.52 7.42 -2.90
CA GLU A 29 -13.36 7.72 -4.32
C GLU A 29 -13.62 9.20 -4.63
N GLU A 30 -14.74 9.76 -4.16
CA GLU A 30 -15.06 11.18 -4.35
C GLU A 30 -13.95 12.08 -3.77
N ARG A 31 -13.52 11.81 -2.54
CA ARG A 31 -12.45 12.58 -1.87
C ARG A 31 -11.13 12.53 -2.62
N PHE A 32 -10.71 11.35 -3.08
CA PHE A 32 -9.44 11.21 -3.79
C PHE A 32 -9.50 11.82 -5.19
N ARG A 33 -10.66 11.80 -5.85
CA ARG A 33 -10.85 12.49 -7.13
C ARG A 33 -10.73 14.00 -6.98
N ASP A 34 -11.42 14.57 -6.00
CA ASP A 34 -11.33 16.02 -5.72
C ASP A 34 -9.88 16.42 -5.40
N ALA A 35 -9.19 15.63 -4.58
CA ALA A 35 -7.80 15.93 -4.20
C ALA A 35 -6.79 15.73 -5.34
N SER A 36 -7.02 14.77 -6.27
CA SER A 36 -6.15 14.61 -7.44
C SER A 36 -6.31 15.74 -8.47
N ASP A 37 -7.46 16.42 -8.46
CA ASP A 37 -7.76 17.54 -9.36
C ASP A 37 -7.52 18.92 -8.72
N ASP A 38 -7.17 18.96 -7.43
CA ASP A 38 -6.94 20.21 -6.69
C ASP A 38 -5.52 20.76 -6.96
N ASP A 39 -5.46 21.81 -7.79
CA ASP A 39 -4.24 22.53 -8.16
C ASP A 39 -3.50 23.21 -7.00
N SER A 40 -4.07 23.22 -5.78
CA SER A 40 -3.35 23.68 -4.58
C SER A 40 -2.30 22.67 -4.10
N PHE A 41 -2.42 21.40 -4.46
CA PHE A 41 -1.39 20.38 -4.27
C PHE A 41 -0.38 20.41 -5.41
N ASP A 42 0.87 20.03 -5.15
CA ASP A 42 1.86 19.85 -6.22
C ASP A 42 1.59 18.59 -7.05
N ALA A 43 2.33 18.43 -8.15
CA ALA A 43 2.12 17.33 -9.09
C ALA A 43 2.36 15.94 -8.48
N HIS A 44 3.31 15.80 -7.54
CA HIS A 44 3.59 14.53 -6.88
C HIS A 44 2.44 14.16 -5.94
N HIS A 45 1.97 15.09 -5.12
CA HIS A 45 0.83 14.88 -4.23
C HIS A 45 -0.43 14.48 -5.01
N ARG A 46 -0.76 15.22 -6.08
CA ARG A 46 -1.91 14.88 -6.94
C ARG A 46 -1.78 13.49 -7.57
N ALA A 47 -0.57 13.10 -8.00
CA ALA A 47 -0.32 11.76 -8.52
C ALA A 47 -0.50 10.68 -7.44
N VAL A 48 -0.01 10.91 -6.22
CA VAL A 48 -0.24 10.00 -5.08
C VAL A 48 -1.74 9.87 -4.79
N MET A 49 -2.50 10.97 -4.77
CA MET A 49 -3.96 10.94 -4.59
C MET A 49 -4.67 10.15 -5.70
N ALA A 50 -4.25 10.33 -6.96
CA ALA A 50 -4.79 9.60 -8.09
C ALA A 50 -4.54 8.08 -7.99
N THR A 51 -3.41 7.63 -7.43
CA THR A 51 -3.23 6.19 -7.15
C THR A 51 -4.23 5.68 -6.10
N GLN A 52 -4.55 6.49 -5.09
CA GLN A 52 -5.58 6.11 -4.10
C GLN A 52 -6.99 6.14 -4.68
N LEU A 53 -7.27 7.04 -5.63
CA LEU A 53 -8.50 7.01 -6.43
C LEU A 53 -8.62 5.68 -7.19
N ALA A 54 -7.56 5.25 -7.89
CA ALA A 54 -7.55 3.96 -8.59
C ALA A 54 -7.82 2.78 -7.64
N ARG A 55 -7.25 2.81 -6.42
CA ARG A 55 -7.54 1.81 -5.38
C ARG A 55 -9.01 1.80 -4.98
N ALA A 56 -9.60 2.98 -4.75
CA ALA A 56 -11.01 3.10 -4.35
C ALA A 56 -11.97 2.62 -5.45
N LEU A 57 -11.66 2.93 -6.71
CA LEU A 57 -12.37 2.40 -7.89
C LEU A 57 -12.25 0.87 -7.98
N GLY A 58 -11.05 0.32 -7.78
CA GLY A 58 -10.79 -1.12 -7.79
C GLY A 58 -11.60 -1.88 -6.72
N LEU A 59 -11.72 -1.34 -5.50
CA LEU A 59 -12.55 -1.92 -4.44
C LEU A 59 -14.04 -1.97 -4.81
N GLN A 60 -14.50 -1.07 -5.68
CA GLN A 60 -15.86 -1.03 -6.21
C GLN A 60 -16.02 -1.85 -7.51
N SER A 61 -14.99 -2.57 -7.93
CA SER A 61 -14.95 -3.29 -9.22
C SER A 61 -15.11 -2.38 -10.45
N LYS A 62 -14.86 -1.07 -10.32
CA LYS A 62 -14.81 -0.11 -11.44
C LYS A 62 -13.45 -0.17 -12.13
N PHE A 63 -13.18 -1.34 -12.69
CA PHE A 63 -11.87 -1.77 -13.14
C PHE A 63 -11.31 -0.98 -14.31
N GLU A 64 -12.14 -0.66 -15.30
CA GLU A 64 -11.75 0.11 -16.48
C GLU A 64 -11.42 1.56 -16.12
N GLU A 65 -12.17 2.14 -15.18
CA GLU A 65 -11.90 3.50 -14.68
C GLU A 65 -10.60 3.52 -13.87
N ALA A 66 -10.37 2.51 -13.02
CA ALA A 66 -9.14 2.39 -12.26
C ALA A 66 -7.91 2.26 -13.17
N ASP A 67 -7.96 1.40 -14.19
CA ASP A 67 -6.88 1.26 -15.17
C ASP A 67 -6.64 2.58 -15.93
N ALA A 68 -7.70 3.29 -16.33
CA ALA A 68 -7.56 4.56 -17.05
C ALA A 68 -6.86 5.64 -16.21
N VAL A 69 -7.13 5.71 -14.89
CA VAL A 69 -6.43 6.61 -13.97
C VAL A 69 -4.94 6.26 -13.91
N LEU A 70 -4.59 4.98 -13.78
CA LEU A 70 -3.21 4.52 -13.69
C LEU A 70 -2.44 4.75 -15.01
N ASP A 71 -3.07 4.46 -16.15
CA ASP A 71 -2.49 4.68 -17.48
C ASP A 71 -2.21 6.17 -17.74
N ALA A 72 -3.08 7.07 -17.25
CA ALA A 72 -2.88 8.52 -17.37
C ALA A 72 -1.67 9.01 -16.55
N LEU A 73 -1.46 8.45 -15.35
CA LEU A 73 -0.29 8.76 -14.52
C LEU A 73 1.01 8.29 -15.16
N GLU A 74 1.02 7.09 -15.74
CA GLU A 74 2.19 6.58 -16.46
C GLU A 74 2.53 7.44 -17.68
N GLN A 75 1.53 7.87 -18.45
CA GLN A 75 1.76 8.76 -19.60
C GLN A 75 2.34 10.11 -19.17
N THR A 76 1.82 10.69 -18.08
CA THR A 76 2.29 11.97 -17.54
C THR A 76 3.72 11.85 -16.98
N GLY A 77 4.06 10.72 -16.37
CA GLY A 77 5.41 10.44 -15.87
C GLY A 77 6.40 9.95 -16.93
N ALA A 78 5.93 9.47 -18.09
CA ALA A 78 6.73 8.99 -19.20
C ALA A 78 7.07 10.07 -20.23
N GLU A 79 6.46 11.26 -20.17
CA GLU A 79 6.94 12.38 -20.98
C GLU A 79 8.36 12.72 -20.56
N PRO A 80 9.38 12.53 -21.44
CA PRO A 80 10.72 12.96 -21.10
C PRO A 80 10.69 14.47 -20.89
N ALA A 81 11.34 14.95 -19.83
CA ALA A 81 11.61 16.36 -19.61
C ALA A 81 12.49 16.89 -20.76
N ALA A 82 11.87 17.20 -21.89
CA ALA A 82 12.49 17.74 -23.08
C ALA A 82 11.47 18.66 -23.76
N GLY A 83 11.59 19.95 -23.50
CA GLY A 83 10.97 20.95 -24.34
C GLY A 83 11.48 20.82 -25.78
N ALA A 84 10.57 20.71 -26.74
CA ALA A 84 10.77 21.10 -28.14
C ALA A 84 9.41 21.06 -28.85
N HIS A 85 8.72 22.21 -28.94
CA HIS A 85 8.61 22.94 -30.19
C HIS A 85 7.83 22.19 -31.27
N SER A 86 6.51 22.35 -31.24
CA SER A 86 5.70 22.27 -32.45
C SER A 86 5.56 23.67 -33.03
N ALA A 87 6.26 23.94 -34.13
CA ALA A 87 5.93 25.02 -35.04
C ALA A 87 6.12 24.52 -36.48
N PRO A 88 5.15 24.78 -37.39
CA PRO A 88 5.18 24.22 -38.73
C PRO A 88 6.12 25.02 -39.66
N ALA A 89 6.71 24.30 -40.61
CA ALA A 89 7.53 24.85 -41.68
C ALA A 89 6.70 25.69 -42.67
N SER A 90 7.22 26.84 -43.07
CA SER A 90 6.92 27.47 -44.36
C SER A 90 8.18 28.09 -44.97
N GLU A 91 8.40 27.75 -46.24
CA GLU A 91 9.48 28.23 -47.11
C GLU A 91 9.30 29.69 -47.53
N THR A 92 10.41 30.44 -47.63
CA THR A 92 10.80 31.21 -48.84
C THR A 92 12.19 31.84 -48.69
N ALA A 93 12.98 31.85 -49.78
CA ALA A 93 14.34 32.39 -49.93
C ALA A 93 14.33 33.70 -50.78
N PRO A 94 15.49 34.28 -51.22
CA PRO A 94 16.66 34.81 -50.50
C PRO A 94 16.92 36.31 -50.81
N GLY A 95 17.87 36.97 -50.12
CA GLY A 95 18.33 38.32 -50.45
C GLY A 95 19.65 38.71 -49.74
N ASP A 96 20.53 39.36 -50.49
CA ASP A 96 21.95 39.69 -50.23
C ASP A 96 22.27 40.58 -49.00
N GLU A 97 23.52 40.41 -48.53
CA GLU A 97 24.41 41.08 -47.55
C GLU A 97 24.38 42.63 -47.40
N PRO A 98 25.08 43.30 -46.42
CA PRO A 98 26.23 42.84 -45.60
C PRO A 98 26.31 43.23 -44.09
N ALA A 99 27.17 42.47 -43.40
CA ALA A 99 28.09 42.80 -42.28
C ALA A 99 27.67 43.75 -41.13
N ALA A 100 27.46 43.16 -39.95
CA ALA A 100 27.62 43.80 -38.64
C ALA A 100 28.28 42.80 -37.65
N GLU A 101 28.98 43.36 -36.65
CA GLU A 101 29.94 42.78 -35.70
C GLU A 101 29.62 41.42 -35.04
N PRO A 102 30.63 40.66 -34.56
CA PRO A 102 30.38 39.43 -33.83
C PRO A 102 29.90 39.77 -32.41
N ALA A 103 28.60 39.61 -32.16
CA ALA A 103 28.09 39.48 -30.79
C ALA A 103 28.41 38.07 -30.29
N GLU A 104 29.06 37.98 -29.13
CA GLU A 104 29.32 36.73 -28.42
C GLU A 104 28.01 35.92 -28.24
N PRO A 105 28.04 34.59 -28.35
CA PRO A 105 26.84 33.81 -28.09
C PRO A 105 26.51 33.93 -26.60
N ALA A 106 25.41 34.62 -26.31
CA ALA A 106 24.75 34.50 -25.03
C ALA A 106 24.33 33.03 -24.88
N VAL A 107 25.11 32.27 -24.12
CA VAL A 107 24.70 30.97 -23.60
C VAL A 107 23.45 31.26 -22.78
N SER A 108 22.29 30.99 -23.38
CA SER A 108 21.04 30.83 -22.66
C SER A 108 21.23 29.57 -21.80
N ALA A 109 21.76 29.77 -20.60
CA ALA A 109 21.68 28.80 -19.55
C ALA A 109 20.19 28.68 -19.22
N ALA A 110 19.56 27.62 -19.75
CA ALA A 110 18.38 27.07 -19.11
C ALA A 110 18.73 26.85 -17.63
N PRO A 111 17.80 27.03 -16.69
CA PRO A 111 18.08 26.71 -15.30
C PRO A 111 18.29 25.19 -15.20
N GLU A 112 19.55 24.76 -15.26
CA GLU A 112 19.96 23.42 -14.85
C GLU A 112 19.66 23.35 -13.35
N GLY A 113 18.52 22.77 -13.01
CA GLY A 113 18.12 22.58 -11.61
C GLY A 113 19.25 21.87 -10.84
N GLU A 114 19.46 22.27 -9.60
CA GLU A 114 20.53 21.72 -8.76
C GLU A 114 20.42 20.18 -8.68
N PRO A 115 21.53 19.43 -8.66
CA PRO A 115 21.51 17.96 -8.70
C PRO A 115 20.69 17.32 -7.56
N ASP A 116 20.53 18.02 -6.43
CA ASP A 116 19.69 17.58 -5.32
C ASP A 116 18.18 17.63 -5.66
N ASP A 117 17.75 18.64 -6.42
CA ASP A 117 16.38 18.73 -6.92
C ASP A 117 16.06 17.63 -7.94
N ALA A 118 17.03 17.29 -8.80
CA ALA A 118 16.85 16.20 -9.77
C ALA A 118 16.72 14.84 -9.07
N ALA A 119 17.53 14.59 -8.04
CA ALA A 119 17.44 13.39 -7.23
C ALA A 119 16.13 13.32 -6.42
N ALA A 120 15.65 14.45 -5.90
CA ALA A 120 14.35 14.54 -5.23
C ALA A 120 13.20 14.21 -6.19
N ARG A 121 13.16 14.84 -7.37
CA ARG A 121 12.16 14.55 -8.41
C ARG A 121 12.16 13.09 -8.84
N GLU A 122 13.33 12.46 -8.96
CA GLU A 122 13.41 11.03 -9.30
C GLU A 122 12.89 10.13 -8.17
N ARG A 123 13.15 10.46 -6.89
CA ARG A 123 12.55 9.74 -5.76
C ARG A 123 11.03 9.86 -5.76
N ASP A 124 10.51 11.05 -6.01
CA ASP A 124 9.08 11.31 -6.07
C ASP A 124 8.41 10.57 -7.24
N ALA A 125 9.04 10.60 -8.42
CA ALA A 125 8.58 9.82 -9.57
C ALA A 125 8.65 8.30 -9.31
N GLY A 126 9.69 7.81 -8.63
CA GLY A 126 9.83 6.42 -8.21
C GLY A 126 8.75 5.98 -7.23
N GLU A 127 8.35 6.84 -6.29
CA GLU A 127 7.21 6.56 -5.40
C GLU A 127 5.92 6.39 -6.20
N VAL A 128 5.64 7.29 -7.15
CA VAL A 128 4.45 7.23 -7.98
C VAL A 128 4.44 5.95 -8.81
N ARG A 129 5.55 5.58 -9.46
CA ARG A 129 5.68 4.30 -10.20
C ARG A 129 5.42 3.10 -9.28
N ALA A 130 5.97 3.10 -8.07
CA ALA A 130 5.76 2.02 -7.12
C ALA A 130 4.28 1.86 -6.74
N ARG A 131 3.58 2.98 -6.49
CA ARG A 131 2.16 2.97 -6.15
C ARG A 131 1.30 2.53 -7.33
N ILE A 132 1.61 2.95 -8.56
CA ILE A 132 0.92 2.49 -9.77
C ILE A 132 1.02 0.96 -9.87
N GLU A 133 2.22 0.40 -9.76
CA GLU A 133 2.44 -1.05 -9.81
C GLU A 133 1.69 -1.77 -8.69
N LEU A 134 1.68 -1.22 -7.48
CA LEU A 134 0.93 -1.77 -6.35
C LEU A 134 -0.57 -1.85 -6.65
N GLU A 135 -1.17 -0.79 -7.19
CA GLU A 135 -2.60 -0.79 -7.50
C GLU A 135 -2.95 -1.67 -8.71
N ARG A 136 -2.11 -1.71 -9.76
CA ARG A 136 -2.28 -2.65 -10.88
C ARG A 136 -2.31 -4.10 -10.39
N GLY A 137 -1.38 -4.46 -9.49
CA GLY A 137 -1.35 -5.78 -8.87
C GLY A 137 -2.63 -6.08 -8.07
N ARG A 138 -3.13 -5.14 -7.27
CA ARG A 138 -4.38 -5.31 -6.52
C ARG A 138 -5.59 -5.51 -7.42
N ILE A 139 -5.70 -4.73 -8.49
CA ILE A 139 -6.77 -4.86 -9.49
C ILE A 139 -6.77 -6.29 -10.07
N LEU A 140 -5.60 -6.82 -10.44
CA LEU A 140 -5.47 -8.19 -10.95
C LEU A 140 -5.89 -9.24 -9.92
N VAL A 141 -5.47 -9.08 -8.65
CA VAL A 141 -5.90 -9.97 -7.55
C VAL A 141 -7.43 -9.94 -7.41
N THR A 142 -8.05 -8.75 -7.38
CA THR A 142 -9.52 -8.61 -7.25
C THR A 142 -10.26 -9.19 -8.46
N ARG A 143 -9.67 -9.14 -9.66
CA ARG A 143 -10.21 -9.80 -10.87
C ARG A 143 -10.03 -11.33 -10.85
N GLY A 144 -9.41 -11.90 -9.82
CA GLY A 144 -9.19 -13.34 -9.70
C GLY A 144 -7.92 -13.85 -10.41
N ALA A 145 -6.99 -12.96 -10.74
CA ALA A 145 -5.71 -13.28 -11.39
C ALA A 145 -4.50 -12.95 -10.47
N PRO A 146 -4.38 -13.55 -9.27
CA PRO A 146 -3.34 -13.20 -8.32
C PRO A 146 -1.92 -13.47 -8.82
N ALA A 147 -1.73 -14.52 -9.63
CA ALA A 147 -0.43 -14.85 -10.22
C ALA A 147 0.09 -13.75 -11.16
N ASP A 148 -0.82 -13.10 -11.90
CA ASP A 148 -0.47 -11.99 -12.80
C ASP A 148 -0.10 -10.73 -11.99
N GLY A 149 -0.68 -10.57 -10.80
CA GLY A 149 -0.36 -9.48 -9.87
C GLY A 149 1.04 -9.57 -9.26
N VAL A 150 1.64 -10.76 -9.15
CA VAL A 150 2.97 -10.96 -8.53
C VAL A 150 4.04 -10.10 -9.19
N ALA A 151 4.09 -10.07 -10.52
CA ALA A 151 5.08 -9.28 -11.26
C ALA A 151 4.95 -7.77 -10.96
N HIS A 152 3.72 -7.29 -10.81
CA HIS A 152 3.44 -5.90 -10.44
C HIS A 152 3.91 -5.60 -9.01
N PHE A 153 3.56 -6.44 -8.03
CA PHE A 153 4.02 -6.22 -6.66
C PHE A 153 5.55 -6.32 -6.51
N THR A 154 6.22 -7.21 -7.24
CA THR A 154 7.70 -7.25 -7.26
C THR A 154 8.30 -5.96 -7.82
N ARG A 155 7.71 -5.36 -8.86
CA ARG A 155 8.14 -4.05 -9.36
C ARG A 155 7.88 -2.94 -8.33
N ALA A 156 6.72 -2.95 -7.68
CA ALA A 156 6.39 -2.01 -6.62
C ALA A 156 7.42 -2.03 -5.48
N VAL A 157 7.86 -3.22 -5.03
CA VAL A 157 8.94 -3.36 -4.03
C VAL A 157 10.23 -2.67 -4.49
N ARG A 158 10.67 -2.92 -5.74
CA ARG A 158 11.93 -2.38 -6.28
C ARG A 158 11.89 -0.87 -6.43
N GLU A 159 10.82 -0.34 -7.00
CA GLU A 159 10.64 1.10 -7.19
C GLU A 159 10.55 1.82 -5.84
N ALA A 160 9.74 1.31 -4.90
CA ALA A 160 9.59 1.92 -3.57
C ALA A 160 10.89 1.86 -2.75
N ALA A 161 11.66 0.77 -2.86
CA ALA A 161 12.95 0.66 -2.19
C ALA A 161 13.96 1.66 -2.76
N THR A 162 13.96 1.87 -4.09
CA THR A 162 14.82 2.85 -4.75
C THR A 162 14.43 4.29 -4.38
N ALA A 163 13.13 4.55 -4.23
CA ALA A 163 12.56 5.84 -3.83
C ALA A 163 12.67 6.14 -2.32
N ASP A 164 13.16 5.18 -1.51
CA ASP A 164 13.21 5.26 -0.04
C ASP A 164 11.83 5.49 0.61
N VAL A 165 10.84 4.70 0.16
CA VAL A 165 9.46 4.74 0.67
C VAL A 165 9.11 3.41 1.35
N PRO A 166 9.63 3.15 2.57
CA PRO A 166 9.53 1.85 3.23
C PRO A 166 8.08 1.41 3.50
N PHE A 167 7.15 2.35 3.63
CA PHE A 167 5.73 2.02 3.79
C PHE A 167 5.16 1.30 2.57
N VAL A 168 5.48 1.78 1.35
CA VAL A 168 5.03 1.16 0.10
C VAL A 168 5.77 -0.15 -0.16
N VAL A 169 7.06 -0.25 0.22
CA VAL A 169 7.80 -1.52 0.22
C VAL A 169 7.07 -2.58 1.04
N LEU A 170 6.69 -2.23 2.28
CA LEU A 170 6.04 -3.15 3.20
C LEU A 170 4.64 -3.55 2.74
N ASP A 171 3.90 -2.61 2.17
CA ASP A 171 2.59 -2.88 1.57
C ASP A 171 2.70 -3.84 0.38
N ALA A 172 3.67 -3.62 -0.52
CA ALA A 172 3.91 -4.51 -1.65
C ALA A 172 4.37 -5.91 -1.22
N LEU A 173 5.25 -6.02 -0.21
CA LEU A 173 5.65 -7.31 0.38
C LEU A 173 4.47 -8.05 1.00
N HIS A 174 3.57 -7.32 1.68
CA HIS A 174 2.33 -7.91 2.20
C HIS A 174 1.44 -8.44 1.08
N MET A 175 1.29 -7.69 -0.02
CA MET A 175 0.52 -8.15 -1.18
C MET A 175 1.16 -9.39 -1.84
N LEU A 176 2.49 -9.46 -1.92
CA LEU A 176 3.21 -10.66 -2.39
C LEU A 176 2.93 -11.85 -1.47
N ALA A 177 2.99 -11.67 -0.15
CA ALA A 177 2.69 -12.71 0.81
C ALA A 177 1.25 -13.28 0.69
N LEU A 178 0.32 -12.51 0.12
CA LEU A 178 -1.05 -12.94 -0.14
C LEU A 178 -1.25 -13.57 -1.53
N ALA A 179 -0.46 -13.15 -2.52
CA ALA A 179 -0.69 -13.49 -3.94
C ALA A 179 0.25 -14.57 -4.49
N ASP A 180 1.49 -14.66 -3.99
CA ASP A 180 2.53 -15.56 -4.49
C ASP A 180 2.56 -16.88 -3.71
N ARG A 181 1.72 -17.81 -4.17
CA ARG A 181 1.54 -19.11 -3.51
C ARG A 181 2.84 -19.92 -3.46
N GLY A 182 3.19 -20.39 -2.26
CA GLY A 182 4.42 -21.13 -1.97
C GLY A 182 5.59 -20.27 -1.50
N HIS A 183 5.49 -18.93 -1.60
CA HIS A 183 6.50 -17.98 -1.13
C HIS A 183 5.97 -17.05 -0.03
N GLU A 184 4.79 -17.34 0.54
CA GLU A 184 4.10 -16.47 1.50
C GLU A 184 4.98 -16.15 2.71
N ARG A 185 5.68 -17.18 3.21
CA ARG A 185 6.60 -17.07 4.34
C ARG A 185 7.81 -16.21 4.01
N GLU A 186 8.39 -16.38 2.82
CA GLU A 186 9.59 -15.63 2.41
C GLU A 186 9.28 -14.13 2.36
N TRP A 187 8.15 -13.76 1.73
CA TRP A 187 7.69 -12.37 1.65
C TRP A 187 7.33 -11.79 3.03
N ALA A 188 6.69 -12.58 3.89
CA ALA A 188 6.38 -12.15 5.25
C ALA A 188 7.66 -11.89 6.07
N GLU A 189 8.64 -12.79 6.01
CA GLU A 189 9.93 -12.65 6.70
C GLU A 189 10.72 -11.43 6.21
N GLU A 190 10.72 -11.14 4.91
CA GLU A 190 11.32 -9.91 4.36
C GLU A 190 10.65 -8.64 4.93
N GLY A 191 9.31 -8.62 4.98
CA GLY A 191 8.55 -7.51 5.56
C GLY A 191 8.84 -7.32 7.05
N LEU A 192 8.91 -8.42 7.82
CA LEU A 192 9.25 -8.40 9.24
C LEU A 192 10.68 -7.89 9.48
N ALA A 193 11.64 -8.28 8.63
CA ALA A 193 13.00 -7.76 8.71
C ALA A 193 13.06 -6.23 8.48
N LEU A 194 12.20 -5.69 7.61
CA LEU A 194 12.06 -4.24 7.44
C LEU A 194 11.46 -3.58 8.69
N ILE A 195 10.43 -4.19 9.27
CA ILE A 195 9.80 -3.72 10.51
C ILE A 195 10.81 -3.67 11.66
N ASP A 196 11.62 -4.71 11.83
CA ASP A 196 12.60 -4.81 12.93
C ASP A 196 13.61 -3.66 12.94
N ARG A 197 14.05 -3.23 11.75
CA ARG A 197 14.99 -2.12 11.58
C ARG A 197 14.37 -0.74 11.76
N SER A 198 13.03 -0.64 11.74
CA SER A 198 12.32 0.63 11.82
C SER A 198 12.01 1.03 13.26
N THR A 199 11.95 2.34 13.52
CA THR A 199 11.39 2.91 14.75
C THR A 199 10.02 3.56 14.52
N ASP A 200 9.56 3.59 13.28
CA ASP A 200 8.25 4.14 12.93
C ASP A 200 7.15 3.22 13.42
N ARG A 201 6.29 3.74 14.31
CA ARG A 201 5.14 3.02 14.88
C ARG A 201 4.18 2.53 13.80
N ARG A 202 4.06 3.23 12.68
CA ARG A 202 3.18 2.85 11.57
C ARG A 202 3.72 1.60 10.86
N LEU A 203 5.01 1.60 10.52
CA LEU A 203 5.69 0.40 10.01
C LEU A 203 5.59 -0.74 11.02
N LYS A 204 5.83 -0.48 12.32
CA LYS A 204 5.67 -1.51 13.35
C LYS A 204 4.26 -2.11 13.41
N ARG A 205 3.21 -1.30 13.23
CA ARG A 205 1.82 -1.78 13.23
C ARG A 205 1.52 -2.81 12.14
N TRP A 206 2.25 -2.83 11.02
CA TRP A 206 2.12 -3.87 10.00
C TRP A 206 2.49 -5.27 10.48
N GLY A 207 3.26 -5.38 11.56
CA GLY A 207 3.59 -6.67 12.18
C GLY A 207 2.35 -7.47 12.56
N VAL A 208 1.24 -6.79 12.89
CA VAL A 208 -0.06 -7.45 13.14
C VAL A 208 -0.53 -8.24 11.93
N ALA A 209 -0.58 -7.61 10.75
CA ALA A 209 -1.15 -8.22 9.55
C ALA A 209 -0.23 -9.31 8.98
N LEU A 210 1.09 -9.06 8.97
CA LEU A 210 2.07 -10.04 8.46
C LEU A 210 2.09 -11.31 9.28
N HIS A 211 2.19 -11.20 10.61
CA HIS A 211 2.16 -12.37 11.48
C HIS A 211 0.81 -13.07 11.45
N ASN A 212 -0.31 -12.35 11.41
CA ASN A 212 -1.63 -12.97 11.32
C ASN A 212 -1.78 -13.79 10.03
N ASN A 213 -1.38 -13.25 8.88
CA ASN A 213 -1.48 -13.96 7.61
C ASN A 213 -0.54 -15.16 7.54
N LEU A 214 0.68 -15.04 8.07
CA LEU A 214 1.60 -16.18 8.18
C LEU A 214 1.03 -17.25 9.12
N GLY A 215 0.38 -16.85 10.21
CA GLY A 215 -0.34 -17.75 11.11
C GLY A 215 -1.42 -18.56 10.38
N TRP A 216 -2.26 -17.90 9.59
CA TRP A 216 -3.28 -18.60 8.79
C TRP A 216 -2.67 -19.52 7.73
N THR A 217 -1.61 -19.09 7.06
CA THR A 217 -0.88 -19.92 6.08
C THR A 217 -0.36 -21.20 6.73
N LEU A 218 0.29 -21.09 7.89
CA LEU A 218 0.79 -22.25 8.64
C LEU A 218 -0.35 -23.14 9.12
N HIS A 219 -1.42 -22.55 9.64
CA HIS A 219 -2.60 -23.27 10.13
C HIS A 219 -3.25 -24.11 9.03
N GLU A 220 -3.46 -23.52 7.85
CA GLU A 220 -4.02 -24.19 6.67
C GLU A 220 -3.11 -25.30 6.13
N SER A 221 -1.78 -25.13 6.26
CA SER A 221 -0.80 -26.16 5.90
C SER A 221 -0.71 -27.32 6.91
N GLY A 222 -1.39 -27.21 8.05
CA GLY A 222 -1.43 -28.22 9.12
C GLY A 222 -0.41 -28.00 10.24
N ASP A 223 0.45 -26.99 10.14
CA ASP A 223 1.37 -26.59 11.22
C ASP A 223 0.69 -25.63 12.20
N ALA A 224 -0.27 -26.16 12.96
CA ALA A 224 -0.99 -25.36 13.96
C ALA A 224 -0.11 -24.88 15.12
N ALA A 225 1.04 -25.55 15.37
CA ALA A 225 1.97 -25.12 16.42
C ALA A 225 2.73 -23.87 15.97
N GLY A 226 3.31 -23.89 14.77
CA GLY A 226 3.93 -22.71 14.17
C GLY A 226 2.92 -21.57 13.96
N ALA A 227 1.68 -21.89 13.58
CA ALA A 227 0.61 -20.90 13.47
C ALA A 227 0.35 -20.15 14.79
N LEU A 228 0.32 -20.87 15.91
CA LEU A 228 0.12 -20.25 17.23
C LEU A 228 1.22 -19.25 17.56
N GLU A 229 2.50 -19.59 17.29
CA GLU A 229 3.62 -18.67 17.51
C GLU A 229 3.43 -17.36 16.73
N GLN A 230 2.96 -17.46 15.48
CA GLN A 230 2.69 -16.28 14.65
C GLN A 230 1.48 -15.49 15.16
N PHE A 231 0.38 -16.14 15.56
CA PHE A 231 -0.76 -15.42 16.12
C PHE A 231 -0.43 -14.71 17.45
N GLU A 232 0.39 -15.33 18.30
CA GLU A 232 0.88 -14.71 19.52
C GLU A 232 1.78 -13.50 19.22
N ALA A 233 2.64 -13.60 18.20
CA ALA A 233 3.43 -12.46 17.71
C ALA A 233 2.52 -11.34 17.17
N ALA A 234 1.51 -11.67 16.36
CA ALA A 234 0.52 -10.71 15.86
C ALA A 234 -0.19 -9.98 17.02
N LEU A 235 -0.56 -10.72 18.07
CA LEU A 235 -1.17 -10.16 19.28
C LEU A 235 -0.20 -9.23 20.04
N SER A 236 1.08 -9.60 20.15
CA SER A 236 2.08 -8.72 20.77
C SER A 236 2.19 -7.39 20.02
N PHE A 237 2.30 -7.43 18.69
CA PHE A 237 2.29 -6.22 17.87
C PHE A 237 0.97 -5.42 18.00
N ALA A 238 -0.16 -6.11 18.10
CA ALA A 238 -1.46 -5.45 18.24
C ALA A 238 -1.59 -4.73 19.60
N ASN A 239 -1.01 -5.31 20.66
CA ASN A 239 -0.96 -4.71 21.99
C ASN A 239 -0.10 -3.45 22.03
N GLU A 240 1.04 -3.44 21.35
CA GLU A 240 2.00 -2.33 21.38
C GLU A 240 1.66 -1.21 20.39
N HIS A 241 1.12 -1.58 19.22
CA HIS A 241 1.02 -0.68 18.06
C HIS A 241 -0.35 -0.72 17.37
N GLY A 242 -1.18 -1.72 17.63
CA GLY A 242 -2.46 -1.93 16.97
C GLY A 242 -3.63 -1.12 17.54
N SER A 243 -4.74 -1.12 16.80
CA SER A 243 -6.04 -0.65 17.27
C SER A 243 -6.70 -1.67 18.21
N ALA A 244 -7.76 -1.26 18.90
CA ALA A 244 -8.59 -2.18 19.69
C ALA A 244 -9.16 -3.32 18.82
N GLU A 245 -9.55 -3.00 17.60
CA GLU A 245 -10.01 -3.99 16.62
C GLU A 245 -8.94 -5.04 16.30
N GLN A 246 -7.73 -4.59 16.02
CA GLN A 246 -6.61 -5.49 15.72
C GLN A 246 -6.24 -6.37 16.92
N ARG A 247 -6.32 -5.85 18.15
CA ARG A 247 -6.13 -6.67 19.35
C ARG A 247 -7.22 -7.72 19.49
N HIS A 248 -8.47 -7.34 19.24
CA HIS A 248 -9.61 -8.26 19.30
C HIS A 248 -9.44 -9.42 18.29
N VAL A 249 -9.17 -9.09 17.02
CA VAL A 249 -8.96 -10.09 15.96
C VAL A 249 -7.76 -10.99 16.26
N ALA A 250 -6.62 -10.44 16.71
CA ALA A 250 -5.45 -11.24 17.05
C ALA A 250 -5.70 -12.20 18.23
N ARG A 251 -6.42 -11.74 19.27
CA ARG A 251 -6.83 -12.61 20.39
C ARG A 251 -7.77 -13.72 19.92
N TRP A 252 -8.72 -13.39 19.04
CA TRP A 252 -9.63 -14.38 18.47
C TRP A 252 -8.85 -15.45 17.68
N ALA A 253 -7.86 -15.04 16.88
CA ALA A 253 -7.02 -15.96 16.11
C ALA A 253 -6.20 -16.91 17.02
N VAL A 254 -5.63 -16.40 18.12
CA VAL A 254 -4.96 -17.23 19.15
C VAL A 254 -5.94 -18.27 19.73
N GLY A 255 -7.12 -17.84 20.18
CA GLY A 255 -8.13 -18.75 20.72
C GLY A 255 -8.57 -19.83 19.71
N ARG A 256 -8.81 -19.43 18.46
CA ARG A 256 -9.15 -20.35 17.36
C ARG A 256 -8.04 -21.37 17.11
N CYS A 257 -6.77 -20.95 17.15
CA CYS A 257 -5.63 -21.84 16.93
C CYS A 257 -5.43 -22.83 18.08
N LEU A 258 -5.60 -22.37 19.33
CA LEU A 258 -5.55 -23.22 20.53
C LEU A 258 -6.57 -24.37 20.46
N ARG A 259 -7.77 -24.10 19.97
CA ARG A 259 -8.78 -25.15 19.72
C ARG A 259 -8.31 -26.20 18.72
N THR A 260 -7.66 -25.80 17.61
CA THR A 260 -7.08 -26.77 16.67
C THR A 260 -6.02 -27.65 17.33
N LEU A 261 -5.27 -27.11 18.30
CA LEU A 261 -4.27 -27.84 19.07
C LEU A 261 -4.88 -28.70 20.20
N GLY A 262 -6.20 -28.70 20.38
CA GLY A 262 -6.89 -29.43 21.46
C GLY A 262 -6.72 -28.80 22.84
N ARG A 263 -6.29 -27.53 22.91
CA ARG A 263 -6.16 -26.75 24.15
C ARG A 263 -7.48 -26.03 24.43
N ASP A 264 -8.56 -26.81 24.52
CA ASP A 264 -9.94 -26.31 24.47
C ASP A 264 -10.29 -25.41 25.67
N ASP A 265 -9.78 -25.71 26.88
CA ASP A 265 -10.03 -24.88 28.07
C ASP A 265 -9.44 -23.48 27.91
N GLU A 266 -8.23 -23.37 27.36
CA GLU A 266 -7.56 -22.09 27.12
C GLU A 266 -8.23 -21.31 25.99
N ALA A 267 -8.60 -22.00 24.91
CA ALA A 267 -9.37 -21.43 23.82
C ALA A 267 -10.70 -20.85 24.33
N LEU A 268 -11.45 -21.62 25.13
CA LEU A 268 -12.75 -21.22 25.64
C LEU A 268 -12.66 -20.05 26.62
N ALA A 269 -11.61 -19.99 27.45
CA ALA A 269 -11.36 -18.85 28.31
C ALA A 269 -11.17 -17.56 27.49
N ILE A 270 -10.33 -17.59 26.46
CA ILE A 270 -10.10 -16.43 25.58
C ILE A 270 -11.40 -16.01 24.88
N GLN A 271 -12.14 -16.94 24.29
CA GLN A 271 -13.35 -16.60 23.55
C GLN A 271 -14.45 -16.02 24.45
N ARG A 272 -14.60 -16.52 25.69
CA ARG A 272 -15.53 -15.94 26.67
C ARG A 272 -15.15 -14.50 27.05
N GLU A 273 -13.87 -14.22 27.29
CA GLU A 273 -13.40 -12.86 27.56
C GLU A 273 -13.67 -11.91 26.39
N LEU A 274 -13.58 -12.40 25.15
CA LEU A 274 -13.93 -11.62 23.96
C LEU A 274 -15.43 -11.38 23.85
N ALA A 275 -16.25 -12.40 24.14
CA ALA A 275 -17.71 -12.28 24.14
C ALA A 275 -18.24 -11.32 25.22
N GLU A 276 -17.57 -11.23 26.37
CA GLU A 276 -17.91 -10.22 27.38
C GLU A 276 -17.71 -8.78 26.87
N GLN A 277 -16.68 -8.56 26.03
CA GLN A 277 -16.37 -7.26 25.46
C GLN A 277 -17.25 -6.93 24.25
N ARG A 278 -17.58 -7.94 23.43
CA ARG A 278 -18.38 -7.82 22.21
C ARG A 278 -19.36 -9.00 22.09
N PRO A 279 -20.51 -8.93 22.79
CA PRO A 279 -21.46 -10.04 22.82
C PRO A 279 -22.02 -10.40 21.43
N ASP A 280 -22.14 -9.42 20.55
CA ASP A 280 -22.74 -9.57 19.22
C ASP A 280 -21.74 -10.02 18.13
N ASP A 281 -20.49 -10.32 18.50
CA ASP A 281 -19.49 -10.80 17.54
C ASP A 281 -19.72 -12.27 17.18
N GLN A 282 -20.32 -12.50 16.00
CA GLN A 282 -20.67 -13.84 15.53
C GLN A 282 -19.47 -14.78 15.43
N PHE A 283 -18.28 -14.29 15.06
CA PHE A 283 -17.09 -15.14 14.96
C PHE A 283 -16.64 -15.66 16.32
N VAL A 284 -16.81 -14.85 17.38
CA VAL A 284 -16.53 -15.28 18.76
C VAL A 284 -17.61 -16.29 19.21
N GLN A 285 -18.88 -16.02 18.92
CA GLN A 285 -19.98 -16.92 19.30
C GLN A 285 -19.86 -18.29 18.62
N ASP A 286 -19.51 -18.32 17.33
CA ASP A 286 -19.29 -19.56 16.58
C ASP A 286 -18.15 -20.40 17.18
N GLU A 287 -17.10 -19.75 17.68
CA GLU A 287 -15.99 -20.44 18.34
C GLU A 287 -16.39 -20.99 19.72
N ILE A 288 -17.16 -20.25 20.51
CA ILE A 288 -17.71 -20.75 21.79
C ILE A 288 -18.61 -21.96 21.52
N ALA A 289 -19.52 -21.85 20.55
CA ALA A 289 -20.40 -22.92 20.11
C ALA A 289 -19.62 -24.19 19.73
N ALA A 290 -18.55 -24.05 18.93
CA ALA A 290 -17.69 -25.15 18.54
C ALA A 290 -16.97 -25.81 19.74
N LEU A 291 -16.59 -25.04 20.76
CA LEU A 291 -15.91 -25.52 21.97
C LEU A 291 -16.85 -26.18 22.97
N THR A 292 -18.11 -25.73 23.06
CA THR A 292 -19.09 -26.26 24.02
C THR A 292 -20.04 -27.29 23.44
N GLY A 293 -19.99 -27.52 22.12
CA GLY A 293 -20.94 -28.39 21.41
C GLY A 293 -22.37 -27.84 21.41
N THR A 294 -22.52 -26.52 21.50
CA THR A 294 -23.83 -25.82 21.47
C THR A 294 -23.99 -25.20 20.09
N GLU A 295 -25.09 -25.44 19.36
CA GLU A 295 -25.29 -24.80 18.05
C GLU A 295 -25.37 -23.27 18.20
N PRO A 296 -24.79 -22.47 17.27
CA PRO A 296 -24.92 -21.02 17.31
C PRO A 296 -26.40 -20.64 17.23
N GLN A 297 -26.88 -19.80 18.15
CA GLN A 297 -28.22 -19.20 17.99
C GLN A 297 -28.17 -18.26 16.80
N ALA A 298 -28.68 -18.69 15.65
CA ALA A 298 -28.91 -17.82 14.52
C ALA A 298 -29.87 -16.70 14.96
N GLY A 299 -29.38 -15.46 14.98
CA GLY A 299 -30.20 -14.29 15.22
C GLY A 299 -31.27 -14.14 14.13
N GLU A 300 -32.50 -13.88 14.55
CA GLU A 300 -33.63 -13.51 13.69
C GLU A 300 -33.44 -12.13 13.03
#